data_AF-A0A7C1D070-F1
#
_entry.id   AF-A0A7C1D070-F1
#
_cell.length_a   1.000
_cell.length_b   1.000
_cell.length_c   1.000
_cell.angle_alpha   90.00
_cell.angle_beta   90.00
_cell.angle_gamma   90.00
#
_symmetry.space_group_name_H-M   'P 1'
#
loop_
_entity.id
_entity.type
_entity.pdbx_description
1 polymer ?
#
loop_
_entity_poly.entity_id
_entity_poly.type
_entity_poly.pdbx_seq_one_letter_code
_entity_poly.pdbx_strand_id
1 'polypeptide(L)' 'MDIRKIKKLIELLDESGVAEIEIKEGEESVRISRATAPMPT' A
#
# COMPACT_ATOMS: atom_id res chain seq x y z
N MET A 1 12.28 3.36 2.39
CA MET A 1 11.01 4.06 2.80
C MET A 1 10.74 3.93 4.31
N ASP A 2 10.53 5.03 5.04
CA ASP A 2 10.22 4.99 6.49
C ASP A 2 8.77 4.59 6.83
N ILE A 3 8.56 4.04 8.02
CA ILE A 3 7.24 3.70 8.56
C ILE A 3 6.25 4.88 8.58
N ARG A 4 6.74 6.12 8.66
CA ARG A 4 5.91 7.35 8.58
C ARG A 4 5.36 7.56 7.17
N LYS A 5 6.17 7.36 6.12
CA LYS A 5 5.72 7.42 4.72
C LYS A 5 4.70 6.31 4.45
N ILE A 6 4.97 5.09 4.93
CA ILE A 6 4.09 3.93 4.75
C ILE A 6 2.70 4.16 5.36
N LYS A 7 2.62 4.71 6.58
CA LYS A 7 1.31 5.05 7.20
C LYS A 7 0.49 6.01 6.34
N LYS A 8 1.12 7.07 5.84
CA LYS A 8 0.43 8.06 5.00
C LYS A 8 -0.03 7.45 3.68
N LEU A 9 0.72 6.50 3.13
CA LEU A 9 0.31 5.77 1.92
C LEU A 9 -0.87 4.83 2.18
N ILE A 10 -0.96 4.22 3.36
CA ILE A 10 -2.11 3.41 3.75
C ILE A 10 -3.37 4.27 3.86
N GLU A 11 -3.28 5.44 4.50
CA GLU A 11 -4.41 6.39 4.57
C GLU A 11 -4.84 6.87 3.19
N LEU A 12 -3.88 7.25 2.33
CA LEU A 12 -4.16 7.66 0.95
C LEU A 12 -4.75 6.51 0.11
N LEU A 13 -4.30 5.27 0.31
CA LEU A 13 -4.84 4.11 -0.39
C LEU A 13 -6.31 3.87 -0.01
N ASP A 14 -6.63 4.01 1.29
CA ASP A 14 -7.99 3.88 1.80
C ASP A 14 -8.91 5.01 1.30
N GLU A 15 -8.47 6.28 1.40
CA GLU A 15 -9.22 7.45 0.93
C GLU A 15 -9.44 7.47 -0.59
N SER A 16 -8.46 7.03 -1.36
CA SER A 16 -8.52 7.03 -2.83
C SER A 16 -9.33 5.84 -3.39
N GLY A 17 -9.69 4.87 -2.55
CA GLY A 17 -10.43 3.67 -2.96
C GLY A 17 -9.65 2.76 -3.92
N VAL A 18 -8.33 2.91 -3.98
CA VAL A 18 -7.46 2.13 -4.85
C VAL A 18 -7.18 0.75 -4.22
N ALA A 19 -7.15 -0.29 -5.04
CA ALA A 19 -6.90 -1.65 -4.56
C ALA A 19 -5.42 -1.88 -4.20
N GLU A 20 -4.51 -1.15 -4.84
CA GLU A 20 -3.06 -1.33 -4.69
C GLU A 20 -2.29 -0.07 -5.10
N ILE A 21 -1.15 0.16 -4.45
CA ILE A 21 -0.16 1.15 -4.83
C ILE A 21 1.26 0.55 -4.75
N GLU A 22 2.06 0.77 -5.79
CA GLU A 22 3.48 0.41 -5.83
C GLU A 22 4.32 1.67 -6.02
N ILE A 23 5.34 1.85 -5.17
CA ILE A 23 6.25 2.99 -5.21
C ILE A 23 7.68 2.47 -5.27
N LYS A 24 8.48 3.03 -6.18
CA LYS A 24 9.89 2.74 -6.36
C LYS A 24 10.71 3.99 -6.09
N GLU A 25 11.69 3.88 -5.20
CA GLU A 25 12.62 4.95 -4.84
C GLU A 25 14.04 4.36 -4.96
N GLY A 26 14.66 4.52 -6.15
CA GLY A 26 15.94 3.88 -6.46
C GLY A 26 15.81 2.36 -6.56
N GLU A 27 16.58 1.65 -5.74
CA GLU A 27 16.56 0.18 -5.63
C GLU A 27 15.50 -0.34 -4.62
N GLU A 28 14.92 0.55 -3.80
CA GLU A 28 13.86 0.18 -2.85
C GLU A 28 12.48 0.25 -3.53
N SER A 29 11.67 -0.80 -3.35
CA SER A 29 10.27 -0.82 -3.79
C SER A 29 9.35 -1.21 -2.64
N VAL A 30 8.26 -0.47 -2.46
CA VAL A 30 7.19 -0.80 -1.51
C VAL A 30 5.89 -0.95 -2.27
N ARG A 31 5.22 -2.07 -2.03
CA ARG A 31 3.91 -2.39 -2.56
C ARG A 31 2.93 -2.52 -1.40
N ILE A 32 1.86 -1.74 -1.44
CA ILE A 32 0.80 -1.76 -0.45
C ILE A 32 -0.47 -2.14 -1.20
N SER A 33 -1.04 -3.28 -0.82
CA SER A 33 -2.28 -3.78 -1.38
C SER A 33 -3.33 -3.74 -0.28
N ARG A 34 -4.55 -3.34 -0.61
CA ARG A 34 -5.67 -3.51 0.30
C ARG A 34 -5.81 -4.99 0.55
N ALA A 35 -5.85 -5.42 1.81
CA ALA A 35 -6.16 -6.80 2.13
C ALA A 35 -7.59 -7.08 1.64
N THR A 36 -7.73 -7.59 0.43
CA THR A 36 -8.89 -8.39 0.05
C THR A 36 -8.86 -9.56 1.00
N ALA A 37 -9.82 -9.60 1.93
CA ALA A 37 -9.97 -10.72 2.85
C ALA A 37 -9.68 -12.03 2.11
N PRO A 38 -8.81 -12.91 2.63
CA PRO A 38 -8.56 -14.19 1.99
C PRO A 38 -9.93 -14.85 1.82
N MET A 39 -10.34 -15.03 0.56
CA MET A 39 -11.57 -15.73 0.24
C MET A 39 -11.46 -17.11 0.89
N PRO A 40 -12.31 -17.48 1.86
CA PRO A 40 -12.31 -18.83 2.39
C PRO A 40 -12.82 -19.76 1.29
N THR A 41 -11.96 -20.65 0.81
CA THR A 41 -12.34 -21.83 0.00
C THR A 41 -12.83 -22.95 0.91
#